data_AF-Q9RVD7-F1
#
_entry.id   AF-Q9RVD7-F1
#
_cell.length_a   1.000
_cell.length_b   1.000
_cell.length_c   1.000
_cell.angle_alpha   90.00
_cell.angle_beta   90.00
_cell.angle_gamma   90.00
#
_symmetry.space_group_name_H-M   'P 1'
#
loop_
_entity.id
_entity.type
_entity.pdbx_description
1 polymer ?
#
loop_
_entity_poly.entity_id
_entity_poly.type
_entity_poly.pdbx_seq_one_letter_code
_entity_poly.pdbx_strand_id
1 'polypeptide(L)'
;MPMFRRLLPALAALPLALLPACSPRVLGAEGWTFRLGETQGEVRLVPRQEFGVCSAKLVGCTIPLGHGCLVMLDRTYFLNGTPRQRTLLLAHEVGHCLDGSVLEYGHGSIGAQGVVYGEYYRPAVEGFAEAYARAYRAQCGDNLAPLGYGVGETCTVPDPRGVVGR
;
A
#
# COMPACT_ATOMS: atom_id res chain seq x y z
N MET A 1 76.93 11.38 -11.34
CA MET A 1 76.46 9.98 -11.22
C MET A 1 76.05 9.73 -9.78
N PRO A 2 74.91 9.12 -9.44
CA PRO A 2 73.58 9.14 -10.07
C PRO A 2 72.52 9.88 -9.19
N MET A 3 71.43 10.31 -9.84
CA MET A 3 70.19 10.77 -9.22
C MET A 3 69.43 9.57 -8.62
N PHE A 4 68.94 9.67 -7.39
CA PHE A 4 67.89 8.78 -6.88
C PHE A 4 66.55 9.53 -6.87
N ARG A 5 65.80 9.39 -7.96
CA ARG A 5 64.36 9.67 -7.99
C ARG A 5 63.65 8.59 -7.20
N ARG A 6 63.08 8.93 -6.04
CA ARG A 6 62.10 8.06 -5.36
C ARG A 6 60.75 8.26 -6.04
N LEU A 7 60.30 7.21 -6.72
CA LEU A 7 58.94 7.09 -7.26
C LEU A 7 57.96 6.97 -6.09
N LEU A 8 56.96 7.86 -6.07
CA LEU A 8 55.77 7.74 -5.23
C LEU A 8 54.97 6.49 -5.67
N PRO A 9 54.42 5.68 -4.75
CA PRO A 9 53.45 4.68 -5.13
C PRO A 9 52.15 5.39 -5.48
N ALA A 10 51.73 5.27 -6.74
CA ALA A 10 50.37 5.60 -7.15
C ALA A 10 49.43 4.63 -6.41
N LEU A 11 48.77 5.12 -5.36
CA LEU A 11 47.61 4.47 -4.78
C LEU A 11 46.52 4.52 -5.84
N ALA A 12 46.33 3.38 -6.53
CA ALA A 12 45.19 3.13 -7.37
C ALA A 12 43.94 3.23 -6.49
N ALA A 13 43.23 4.36 -6.60
CA ALA A 13 41.88 4.47 -6.07
C ALA A 13 41.02 3.46 -6.84
N LEU A 14 40.69 2.34 -6.18
CA LEU A 14 39.68 1.42 -6.68
C LEU A 14 38.39 2.25 -6.92
N PRO A 15 37.79 2.18 -8.12
CA PRO A 15 36.43 2.66 -8.28
C PRO A 15 35.54 1.73 -7.46
N LEU A 16 35.08 2.22 -6.30
CA LEU A 16 33.99 1.57 -5.57
C LEU A 16 32.85 1.44 -6.57
N ALA A 17 32.53 0.19 -6.88
CA ALA A 17 31.54 -0.20 -7.84
C ALA A 17 30.23 0.58 -7.63
N LEU A 18 29.81 1.29 -8.67
CA LEU A 18 28.43 1.67 -8.91
C LEU A 18 27.63 0.37 -9.08
N LEU A 19 27.32 -0.30 -7.98
CA LEU A 19 26.26 -1.29 -7.98
C LEU A 19 24.97 -0.51 -8.27
N PRO A 20 24.27 -0.74 -9.40
CA PRO A 20 22.94 -0.22 -9.54
C PRO A 20 22.14 -0.80 -8.37
N ALA A 21 21.65 0.06 -7.49
CA ALA A 21 20.79 -0.35 -6.41
C ALA A 21 19.56 -1.03 -7.03
N CYS A 22 19.56 -2.37 -7.08
CA CYS A 22 18.41 -3.18 -7.49
C CYS A 22 17.29 -3.15 -6.43
N SER A 23 17.32 -2.21 -5.50
CA SER A 23 16.21 -1.95 -4.61
C SER A 23 15.03 -1.47 -5.47
N PRO A 24 13.89 -2.19 -5.45
CA PRO A 24 12.69 -1.74 -6.15
C PRO A 24 12.39 -0.31 -5.70
N ARG A 25 12.21 0.62 -6.66
CA ARG A 25 11.95 2.05 -6.37
C ARG A 25 10.80 2.26 -5.39
N VAL A 26 9.83 1.35 -5.40
CA VAL A 26 8.69 1.29 -4.48
C VAL A 26 9.12 1.28 -3.00
N LEU A 27 10.18 0.55 -2.64
CA LEU A 27 10.59 0.42 -1.24
C LEU A 27 11.16 1.74 -0.66
N GLY A 28 11.79 2.55 -1.51
CA GLY A 28 12.33 3.86 -1.14
C GLY A 28 11.38 5.04 -1.38
N ALA A 29 10.16 4.78 -1.87
CA ALA A 29 9.18 5.82 -2.12
C ALA A 29 8.60 6.39 -0.82
N GLU A 30 8.09 7.62 -0.90
CA GLU A 30 7.34 8.24 0.19
C GLU A 30 6.16 7.34 0.59
N GLY A 31 5.93 7.24 1.89
CA GLY A 31 4.93 6.32 2.41
C GLY A 31 4.83 6.38 3.93
N TRP A 32 4.04 5.47 4.47
CA TRP A 32 3.86 5.32 5.91
C TRP A 32 3.56 3.85 6.23
N THR A 33 3.43 3.56 7.52
CA THR A 33 3.02 2.25 8.02
C THR A 33 1.67 2.35 8.70
N PHE A 34 0.90 1.27 8.68
CA PHE A 34 -0.30 1.15 9.50
C PHE A 34 -0.29 -0.17 10.29
N ARG A 35 -1.07 -0.22 11.37
CA ARG A 35 -1.34 -1.43 12.14
C ARG A 35 -2.79 -1.44 12.58
N LEU A 36 -3.50 -2.52 12.26
CA LEU A 36 -4.89 -2.76 12.66
C LEU A 36 -4.94 -4.14 13.33
N GLY A 37 -5.04 -4.16 14.66
CA GLY A 37 -4.86 -5.41 15.43
C GLY A 37 -3.49 -6.01 15.16
N GLU A 38 -3.46 -7.28 14.77
CA GLU A 38 -2.23 -8.02 14.41
C GLU A 38 -1.78 -7.77 12.95
N THR A 39 -2.66 -7.22 12.10
CA THR A 39 -2.32 -6.90 10.70
C THR A 39 -1.49 -5.62 10.65
N GLN A 40 -0.38 -5.68 9.93
CA GLN A 40 0.46 -4.51 9.67
C GLN A 40 0.74 -4.36 8.18
N GLY A 41 0.94 -3.13 7.71
CA GLY A 41 1.26 -2.90 6.32
C GLY A 41 2.04 -1.63 6.07
N GLU A 42 2.64 -1.59 4.89
CA GLU A 42 3.38 -0.46 4.38
C GLU A 42 2.61 0.16 3.23
N VAL A 43 2.34 1.47 3.30
CA VAL A 43 1.77 2.22 2.19
C VAL A 43 2.89 2.95 1.46
N ARG A 44 2.83 2.97 0.13
CA ARG A 44 3.76 3.69 -0.74
C ARG A 44 3.01 4.51 -1.79
N LEU A 45 3.39 5.77 -1.92
CA LEU A 45 2.89 6.68 -2.96
C LEU A 45 3.84 6.64 -4.15
N VAL A 46 3.41 5.95 -5.21
CA VAL A 46 4.20 5.77 -6.43
C VAL A 46 3.36 6.08 -7.67
N PRO A 47 3.97 6.41 -8.82
CA PRO A 47 3.23 6.43 -10.09
C PRO A 47 2.64 5.05 -10.36
N ARG A 48 1.40 4.96 -10.89
CA ARG A 48 0.78 3.66 -11.22
C ARG A 48 1.59 2.78 -12.17
N GLN A 49 2.51 3.36 -12.95
CA GLN A 49 3.44 2.63 -13.82
C GLN A 49 4.47 1.81 -13.02
N GLU A 50 4.64 2.11 -11.74
CA GLU A 50 5.58 1.45 -10.83
C GLU A 50 4.91 0.41 -9.91
N PHE A 51 3.62 0.11 -10.10
CA PHE A 51 2.90 -0.92 -9.32
C PHE A 51 3.43 -2.35 -9.55
N GLY A 52 4.34 -2.56 -10.50
CA GLY A 52 4.99 -3.85 -10.74
C GLY A 52 4.02 -4.90 -11.25
N VAL A 53 3.63 -5.84 -10.38
CA VAL A 53 2.75 -6.97 -10.74
C VAL A 53 1.30 -6.55 -10.93
N CYS A 54 0.90 -5.38 -10.45
CA CYS A 54 -0.46 -4.88 -10.62
C CYS A 54 -0.63 -4.08 -11.91
N SER A 55 -1.85 -4.05 -12.43
CA SER A 55 -2.18 -3.30 -13.64
C SER A 55 -1.97 -1.80 -13.45
N ALA A 56 -1.22 -1.16 -14.36
CA ALA A 56 -1.04 0.29 -14.40
C ALA A 56 -2.33 1.07 -14.77
N LYS A 57 -3.46 0.38 -14.98
CA LYS A 57 -4.79 1.02 -15.15
C LYS A 57 -5.46 1.33 -13.81
N LEU A 58 -4.99 0.74 -12.71
CA LEU A 58 -5.53 0.95 -11.37
C LEU A 58 -4.98 2.24 -10.74
N VAL A 59 -5.61 2.66 -9.65
CA VAL A 59 -5.16 3.80 -8.82
C VAL A 59 -4.70 3.37 -7.42
N GLY A 60 -4.90 2.11 -7.07
CA GLY A 60 -4.38 1.44 -5.89
C GLY A 60 -4.05 -0.01 -6.21
N CYS A 61 -3.19 -0.61 -5.41
CA CYS A 61 -2.95 -2.04 -5.41
C CYS A 61 -2.43 -2.50 -4.06
N THR A 62 -2.82 -3.71 -3.65
CA THR A 62 -2.33 -4.36 -2.44
C THR A 62 -1.64 -5.68 -2.78
N ILE A 63 -0.43 -5.85 -2.28
CA ILE A 63 0.34 -7.09 -2.37
C ILE A 63 0.44 -7.70 -0.97
N PRO A 64 -0.20 -8.85 -0.71
CA PRO A 64 -0.05 -9.60 0.53
C PRO A 64 1.38 -10.11 0.71
N LEU A 65 1.91 -10.01 1.93
CA LEU A 65 3.27 -10.42 2.33
C LEU A 65 3.20 -11.11 3.70
N GLY A 66 2.79 -12.37 3.73
CA GLY A 66 2.57 -13.12 4.97
C GLY A 66 1.44 -12.51 5.80
N HIS A 67 1.71 -12.16 7.07
CA HIS A 67 0.73 -11.50 7.95
C HIS A 67 0.65 -9.97 7.76
N GLY A 68 1.30 -9.43 6.73
CA GLY A 68 1.19 -8.02 6.36
C GLY A 68 1.00 -7.81 4.87
N CYS A 69 1.14 -6.57 4.43
CA CYS A 69 0.98 -6.21 3.03
C CYS A 69 1.76 -4.95 2.65
N LEU A 70 2.02 -4.83 1.35
CA LEU A 70 2.42 -3.59 0.71
C LEU A 70 1.22 -3.01 -0.04
N VAL A 71 0.81 -1.80 0.32
CA VAL A 71 -0.22 -1.02 -0.37
C VAL A 71 0.46 0.05 -1.22
N MET A 72 0.20 0.06 -2.51
CA MET A 72 0.70 1.06 -3.45
C MET A 72 -0.46 1.92 -3.92
N LEU A 73 -0.34 3.25 -3.81
CA LEU A 73 -1.35 4.19 -4.26
C LEU A 73 -0.76 5.10 -5.34
N ASP A 74 -1.55 5.42 -6.36
CA ASP A 74 -1.15 6.39 -7.38
C ASP A 74 -1.00 7.75 -6.70
N ARG A 75 0.24 8.23 -6.63
CA ARG A 75 0.61 9.44 -5.89
C ARG A 75 -0.26 10.64 -6.27
N THR A 76 -0.42 10.88 -7.57
CA THR A 76 -1.15 12.04 -8.08
C THR A 76 -2.63 11.94 -7.75
N TYR A 77 -3.23 10.76 -7.97
CA TYR A 77 -4.64 10.52 -7.65
C TYR A 77 -4.91 10.68 -6.16
N PHE A 78 -4.06 10.09 -5.30
CA PHE A 78 -4.24 10.15 -3.86
C PHE A 78 -4.08 11.59 -3.34
N LEU A 79 -2.98 12.27 -3.66
CA LEU A 79 -2.71 13.61 -3.12
C LEU A 79 -3.72 14.67 -3.61
N ASN A 80 -4.17 14.56 -4.87
CA ASN A 80 -5.17 15.48 -5.44
C ASN A 80 -6.62 15.06 -5.18
N GLY A 81 -6.84 13.89 -4.58
CA GLY A 81 -8.16 13.38 -4.26
C GLY A 81 -8.85 14.20 -3.18
N THR A 82 -10.18 14.27 -3.26
CA THR A 82 -11.02 14.75 -2.16
C THR A 82 -10.80 13.90 -0.89
N PRO A 83 -11.09 14.42 0.31
CA PRO A 83 -10.99 13.63 1.56
C PRO A 83 -11.70 12.28 1.47
N ARG A 84 -12.90 12.27 0.89
CA ARG A 84 -13.68 11.06 0.63
C ARG A 84 -12.96 10.08 -0.31
N GLN A 85 -12.40 10.56 -1.42
CA GLN A 85 -11.69 9.70 -2.38
C GLN A 85 -10.45 9.08 -1.75
N ARG A 86 -9.65 9.86 -1.01
CA ARG A 86 -8.49 9.35 -0.28
C ARG A 86 -8.89 8.28 0.72
N THR A 87 -9.96 8.53 1.47
CA THR A 87 -10.46 7.61 2.48
C THR A 87 -10.92 6.30 1.86
N LEU A 88 -11.79 6.36 0.85
CA LEU A 88 -12.30 5.16 0.20
C LEU A 88 -11.17 4.38 -0.47
N LEU A 89 -10.25 5.04 -1.17
CA LEU A 89 -9.12 4.36 -1.81
C LEU A 89 -8.21 3.67 -0.80
N LEU A 90 -7.74 4.39 0.24
CA LEU A 90 -6.83 3.79 1.22
C LEU A 90 -7.53 2.66 2.01
N ALA A 91 -8.77 2.88 2.45
CA ALA A 91 -9.51 1.86 3.18
C ALA A 91 -9.83 0.64 2.30
N HIS A 92 -10.07 0.82 1.00
CA HIS A 92 -10.27 -0.27 0.04
C HIS A 92 -9.02 -1.14 -0.05
N GLU A 93 -7.86 -0.54 -0.26
CA GLU A 93 -6.60 -1.29 -0.35
C GLU A 93 -6.22 -1.96 0.98
N VAL A 94 -6.44 -1.28 2.11
CA VAL A 94 -6.30 -1.92 3.44
C VAL A 94 -7.31 -3.07 3.61
N GLY A 95 -8.49 -2.97 3.00
CA GLY A 95 -9.48 -4.05 2.92
C GLY A 95 -8.89 -5.32 2.28
N HIS A 96 -8.22 -5.21 1.12
CA HIS A 96 -7.51 -6.35 0.51
C HIS A 96 -6.47 -6.98 1.44
N CYS A 97 -5.78 -6.15 2.23
CA CYS A 97 -4.81 -6.63 3.21
C CYS A 97 -5.46 -7.42 4.36
N LEU A 98 -6.60 -6.94 4.85
CA LEU A 98 -7.37 -7.57 5.92
C LEU A 98 -8.06 -8.84 5.44
N ASP A 99 -8.51 -8.89 4.19
CA ASP A 99 -9.04 -10.10 3.57
C ASP A 99 -8.02 -11.24 3.61
N GLY A 100 -6.78 -10.97 3.21
CA GLY A 100 -5.70 -11.96 3.27
C GLY A 100 -5.29 -12.32 4.71
N SER A 101 -5.07 -11.32 5.56
CA SER A 101 -4.46 -11.53 6.89
C SER A 101 -5.43 -11.94 8.00
N VAL A 102 -6.71 -11.57 7.89
CA VAL A 102 -7.73 -11.81 8.94
C VAL A 102 -8.75 -12.85 8.50
N LEU A 103 -9.13 -12.82 7.22
CA LEU A 103 -10.17 -13.69 6.66
C LEU A 103 -9.61 -14.86 5.86
N GLU A 104 -8.30 -14.93 5.66
CA GLU A 104 -7.63 -15.96 4.87
C GLU A 104 -8.25 -16.10 3.46
N TYR A 105 -8.58 -14.96 2.84
CA TYR A 105 -9.27 -14.85 1.55
C TYR A 105 -10.69 -15.42 1.54
N GLY A 106 -11.35 -15.46 2.70
CA GLY A 106 -12.76 -15.82 2.81
C GLY A 106 -13.73 -14.72 2.36
N HIS A 107 -13.24 -13.50 2.06
CA HIS A 107 -14.01 -12.38 1.51
C HIS A 107 -15.23 -11.96 2.34
N GLY A 108 -15.30 -12.33 3.63
CA GLY A 108 -16.47 -12.08 4.46
C GLY A 108 -17.75 -12.73 3.93
N SER A 109 -17.63 -13.84 3.19
CA SER A 109 -18.74 -14.46 2.42
C SER A 109 -19.39 -13.55 1.38
N ILE A 110 -18.72 -12.47 0.97
CA ILE A 110 -19.11 -11.64 -0.16
C ILE A 110 -18.75 -12.40 -1.43
N GLY A 111 -19.76 -12.79 -2.20
CA GLY A 111 -19.64 -13.25 -3.59
C GLY A 111 -19.84 -12.08 -4.55
N ALA A 112 -20.88 -12.15 -5.39
CA ALA A 112 -21.18 -11.13 -6.39
C ALA A 112 -21.89 -9.87 -5.85
N GLN A 113 -22.20 -9.81 -4.56
CA GLN A 113 -22.98 -8.74 -3.92
C GLN A 113 -22.31 -7.36 -4.03
N GLY A 114 -20.98 -7.31 -4.16
CA GLY A 114 -20.25 -6.05 -4.33
C GLY A 114 -20.66 -5.25 -5.57
N VAL A 115 -21.33 -5.86 -6.54
CA VAL A 115 -21.88 -5.19 -7.74
C VAL A 115 -22.77 -3.98 -7.43
N VAL A 116 -23.37 -3.92 -6.24
CA VAL A 116 -24.15 -2.76 -5.78
C VAL A 116 -23.33 -1.46 -5.71
N TYR A 117 -22.00 -1.57 -5.65
CA TYR A 117 -21.07 -0.44 -5.67
C TYR A 117 -20.57 -0.11 -7.08
N GLY A 118 -20.85 -0.96 -8.06
CA GLY A 118 -20.42 -0.87 -9.45
C GLY A 118 -19.91 -2.22 -10.00
N GLU A 119 -19.94 -2.39 -11.33
CA GLU A 119 -19.54 -3.64 -12.00
C GLU A 119 -18.12 -4.10 -11.68
N TYR A 120 -17.20 -3.16 -11.42
CA TYR A 120 -15.82 -3.47 -11.03
C TYR A 120 -15.75 -4.29 -9.73
N TYR A 121 -16.70 -4.10 -8.81
CA TYR A 121 -16.72 -4.75 -7.49
C TYR A 121 -17.51 -6.07 -7.47
N ARG A 122 -17.90 -6.60 -8.64
CA ARG A 122 -18.56 -7.91 -8.75
C ARG A 122 -17.69 -9.08 -8.25
N PRO A 123 -16.37 -9.14 -8.47
CA PRO A 123 -15.53 -10.17 -7.88
C PRO A 123 -15.52 -10.07 -6.35
N ALA A 124 -15.57 -11.21 -5.66
CA ALA A 124 -15.63 -11.30 -4.19
C ALA A 124 -14.56 -10.44 -3.47
N VAL A 125 -13.32 -10.54 -3.93
CA VAL A 125 -12.16 -9.79 -3.39
C VAL A 125 -12.35 -8.27 -3.49
N GLU A 126 -12.77 -7.76 -4.64
CA GLU A 126 -13.05 -6.32 -4.85
C GLU A 126 -14.31 -5.88 -4.09
N GLY A 127 -15.32 -6.75 -4.04
CA GLY A 127 -16.56 -6.51 -3.32
C GLY A 127 -16.34 -6.38 -1.82
N PHE A 128 -15.50 -7.25 -1.23
CA PHE A 128 -15.13 -7.16 0.17
C PHE A 128 -14.32 -5.90 0.47
N ALA A 129 -13.27 -5.62 -0.29
CA ALA A 129 -12.45 -4.42 -0.11
C ALA A 129 -13.30 -3.13 -0.14
N GLU A 130 -14.23 -3.03 -1.08
CA GLU A 130 -15.13 -1.88 -1.17
C GLU A 130 -16.17 -1.83 -0.05
N ALA A 131 -16.72 -2.98 0.37
CA ALA A 131 -17.61 -3.06 1.52
C ALA A 131 -16.90 -2.60 2.81
N TYR A 132 -15.65 -3.04 3.01
CA TYR A 132 -14.82 -2.61 4.13
C TYR A 132 -14.55 -1.10 4.07
N ALA A 133 -14.18 -0.55 2.91
CA ALA A 133 -13.95 0.88 2.75
C ALA A 133 -15.17 1.73 3.13
N ARG A 134 -16.36 1.24 2.80
CA ARG A 134 -17.63 1.90 3.13
C ARG A 134 -17.98 1.76 4.60
N ALA A 135 -17.76 0.59 5.19
CA ALA A 135 -17.90 0.38 6.62
C ALA A 135 -16.95 1.29 7.41
N TYR A 136 -15.69 1.41 6.97
CA TYR A 136 -14.69 2.30 7.54
C TYR A 136 -15.18 3.74 7.52
N ARG A 137 -15.61 4.23 6.35
CA ARG A 137 -16.09 5.60 6.22
C ARG A 137 -17.37 5.86 7.02
N ALA A 138 -18.24 4.86 7.18
CA ALA A 138 -19.43 5.00 8.01
C ALA A 138 -19.09 5.17 9.49
N GLN A 139 -18.01 4.56 9.97
CA GLN A 139 -17.57 4.64 11.38
C GLN A 139 -16.63 5.83 11.63
N CYS A 140 -15.67 6.07 10.73
CA CYS A 140 -14.57 7.01 10.91
C CYS A 140 -14.69 8.28 10.07
N GLY A 141 -15.73 8.41 9.24
CA GLY A 141 -15.83 9.52 8.29
C GLY A 141 -14.63 9.53 7.34
N ASP A 142 -14.09 10.73 7.08
CA ASP A 142 -12.89 10.91 6.24
C ASP A 142 -11.58 10.96 7.06
N ASN A 143 -11.61 10.51 8.33
CA ASN A 143 -10.42 10.44 9.18
C ASN A 143 -9.53 9.27 8.73
N LEU A 144 -8.28 9.56 8.36
CA LEU A 144 -7.31 8.57 7.89
C LEU A 144 -6.22 8.22 8.91
N ALA A 145 -6.20 8.88 10.07
CA ALA A 145 -5.22 8.62 11.11
C ALA A 145 -5.22 7.15 11.60
N PRO A 146 -6.37 6.46 11.74
CA PRO A 146 -6.39 5.02 12.06
C PRO A 146 -5.69 4.14 11.02
N LEU A 147 -5.61 4.58 9.76
CA LEU A 147 -4.89 3.92 8.66
C LEU A 147 -3.46 4.45 8.49
N GLY A 148 -2.93 5.14 9.51
CA GLY A 148 -1.56 5.63 9.57
C GLY A 148 -1.27 6.89 8.76
N TYR A 149 -2.28 7.53 8.16
CA TYR A 149 -2.08 8.72 7.33
C TYR A 149 -2.59 10.00 8.00
N GLY A 150 -1.66 10.96 8.19
CA GLY A 150 -1.95 12.26 8.79
C GLY A 150 -2.06 12.24 10.32
N VAL A 151 -2.58 13.33 10.88
CA VAL A 151 -2.84 13.48 12.32
C VAL A 151 -4.35 13.60 12.52
N GLY A 152 -4.91 12.86 13.46
CA GLY A 152 -6.35 12.84 13.73
C GLY A 152 -6.69 12.04 14.97
N GLU A 153 -7.96 12.11 15.38
CA GLU A 153 -8.47 11.36 16.54
C GLU A 153 -8.44 9.85 16.27
N THR A 154 -8.40 9.06 17.34
CA THR A 154 -8.57 7.61 17.23
C THR A 154 -10.04 7.30 16.89
N CYS A 155 -10.25 6.43 15.91
CA CYS A 155 -11.56 5.85 15.58
C CYS A 155 -11.47 4.33 15.70
N THR A 156 -12.51 3.70 16.22
CA THR A 156 -12.65 2.24 16.16
C THR A 156 -12.95 1.85 14.73
N VAL A 157 -12.01 1.17 14.08
CA VAL A 157 -12.17 0.67 12.71
C VAL A 157 -13.12 -0.54 12.69
N PRO A 158 -13.83 -0.80 11.57
CA PRO A 158 -14.69 -1.97 11.46
C PRO A 158 -13.88 -3.27 11.59
N ASP A 159 -14.44 -4.25 12.32
CA ASP A 159 -13.91 -5.62 12.31
C ASP A 159 -14.16 -6.24 10.92
N PRO A 160 -13.10 -6.69 10.19
CA PRO A 160 -13.24 -7.37 8.91
C PRO A 160 -14.23 -8.53 8.93
N ARG A 161 -14.31 -9.27 10.04
CA ARG A 161 -15.21 -10.44 10.19
C ARG A 161 -16.69 -10.04 10.27
N GLY A 162 -16.97 -8.80 10.63
CA GLY A 162 -18.32 -8.23 10.65
C GLY A 162 -18.76 -7.62 9.32
N VAL A 163 -17.87 -7.51 8.33
CA VAL A 163 -18.17 -6.98 7.00
C VAL A 163 -18.65 -8.12 6.11
N VAL A 164 -19.96 -8.21 5.92
CA VAL A 164 -20.62 -9.26 5.13
C VAL A 164 -21.48 -8.67 4.01
N GLY A 165 -21.73 -9.47 2.97
CA GLY A 165 -22.60 -9.09 1.86
C GLY A 165 -24.05 -8.93 2.33
N ARG A 166 -24.68 -7.81 1.97
CA ARG A 166 -26.12 -7.60 2.15
C ARG A 166 -26.91 -8.20 0.99
#